data_AF-A0A538K5H5-F1
#
_entry.id   AF-A0A538K5H5-F1
#
_cell.length_a   1.000
_cell.length_b   1.000
_cell.length_c   1.000
_cell.angle_alpha   90.00
_cell.angle_beta   90.00
_cell.angle_gamma   90.00
#
_symmetry.space_group_name_H-M   'P 1'
#
loop_
_entity.id
_entity.type
_entity.pdbx_description
1 polymer ?
#
loop_
_entity_poly.entity_id
_entity_poly.type
_entity_poly.pdbx_seq_one_letter_code
_entity_poly.pdbx_strand_id
1 'polypeptide(L)'
;MAFLETAALWWLYFGATAEQSRAVMSMCEDPGRLARDAYTYLHLPIVAGIIAVAVGDDLLIREPQRALHGIALAMLLGGPALYLLGECLFHWRMTKLANVKRLAVAAVLVLLAPVAGHLNALTLSALVAALLTALALWELQTSGARTRADAVAAHLARRGQLGGM
;
A
#
# COMPACT_ATOMS: atom_id res chain seq x y z
N MET A 1 -10.90 14.23 -0.14
CA MET A 1 -9.95 13.23 -0.67
C MET A 1 -9.19 12.55 0.46
N ALA A 2 -8.63 13.31 1.40
CA ALA A 2 -8.03 12.85 2.66
C ALA A 2 -8.65 11.58 3.31
N PHE A 3 -9.98 11.52 3.47
CA PHE A 3 -10.64 10.33 4.03
C PHE A 3 -10.42 9.07 3.17
N LEU A 4 -10.60 9.18 1.86
CA LEU A 4 -10.37 8.07 0.93
C LEU A 4 -8.90 7.67 0.89
N GLU A 5 -7.99 8.65 0.91
CA GLU A 5 -6.54 8.40 0.98
C GLU A 5 -6.21 7.64 2.26
N THR A 6 -6.67 8.11 3.42
CA THR A 6 -6.46 7.45 4.72
C THR A 6 -7.03 6.03 4.75
N ALA A 7 -8.25 5.83 4.26
CA ALA A 7 -8.87 4.51 4.18
C ALA A 7 -8.11 3.55 3.24
N ALA A 8 -7.66 4.07 2.08
CA ALA A 8 -6.88 3.30 1.13
C ALA A 8 -5.51 2.94 1.71
N LEU A 9 -4.79 3.88 2.33
CA LEU A 9 -3.52 3.63 3.02
C LEU A 9 -3.73 2.56 4.09
N TRP A 10 -4.75 2.71 4.95
CA TRP A 10 -5.07 1.72 5.98
C TRP A 10 -5.28 0.32 5.40
N TRP A 11 -6.03 0.20 4.30
CA TRP A 11 -6.23 -1.08 3.63
C TRP A 11 -4.93 -1.64 3.07
N LEU A 12 -4.13 -0.82 2.39
CA LEU A 12 -2.85 -1.23 1.82
C LEU A 12 -1.86 -1.69 2.91
N TYR A 13 -1.95 -1.15 4.13
CA TYR A 13 -1.13 -1.57 5.26
C TYR A 13 -1.57 -2.95 5.79
N PHE A 14 -2.86 -3.08 6.15
CA PHE A 14 -3.36 -4.23 6.91
C PHE A 14 -3.96 -5.36 6.07
N GLY A 15 -4.49 -5.07 4.88
CA GLY A 15 -5.41 -5.94 4.16
C GLY A 15 -4.84 -7.29 3.72
N ALA A 16 -3.59 -7.34 3.25
CA ALA A 16 -2.96 -8.57 2.76
C ALA A 16 -1.84 -9.10 3.67
N THR A 17 -1.30 -8.25 4.54
CA THR A 17 0.03 -8.45 5.14
C THR A 17 -0.02 -9.22 6.46
N ALA A 18 -1.14 -9.18 7.19
CA ALA A 18 -1.22 -9.68 8.56
C ALA A 18 -1.07 -11.21 8.66
N GLU A 19 -1.75 -11.98 7.80
CA GLU A 19 -1.72 -13.46 7.83
C GLU A 19 -0.38 -14.02 7.33
N GLN A 20 0.12 -13.47 6.21
CA GLN A 20 1.39 -13.91 5.61
C GLN A 20 2.59 -13.62 6.50
N SER A 21 2.62 -12.47 7.18
CA SER A 21 3.73 -12.13 8.06
C SER A 21 3.87 -13.10 9.23
N ARG A 22 2.75 -13.62 9.77
CA ARG A 22 2.76 -14.59 10.87
C ARG A 22 3.32 -15.94 10.42
N ALA A 23 2.90 -16.42 9.25
CA ALA A 23 3.39 -17.68 8.68
C ALA A 23 4.89 -17.63 8.33
N VAL A 24 5.36 -16.49 7.80
CA VAL A 24 6.79 -16.28 7.54
C VAL A 24 7.59 -16.25 8.86
N MET A 25 7.08 -15.57 9.88
CA MET A 25 7.77 -15.44 11.16
C MET A 25 7.92 -16.79 11.87
N SER A 26 6.94 -17.68 11.79
CA SER A 26 7.01 -19.01 12.42
C SER A 26 8.01 -19.97 11.77
N MET A 27 8.38 -19.71 10.50
CA MET A 27 9.31 -20.52 9.73
C MET A 27 10.72 -19.90 9.65
N CYS A 28 10.92 -18.72 10.26
CA CYS A 28 12.17 -17.98 10.16
C CYS A 28 13.20 -18.48 11.18
N GLU A 29 14.43 -18.71 10.73
CA GLU A 29 15.55 -19.17 11.54
C GLU A 29 16.04 -18.10 12.55
N ASP A 30 15.93 -16.82 12.20
CA ASP A 30 16.24 -15.68 13.08
C ASP A 30 15.09 -14.66 13.08
N PRO A 31 14.02 -14.92 13.85
CA PRO A 31 12.85 -14.06 13.91
C PRO A 31 13.17 -12.68 14.53
N GLY A 32 14.18 -12.60 15.40
CA GLY A 32 14.59 -11.35 16.05
C GLY A 32 15.19 -10.35 15.05
N ARG A 33 16.09 -10.81 14.17
CA ARG A 33 16.64 -9.97 13.10
C ARG A 33 15.59 -9.58 12.07
N LEU A 34 14.71 -10.51 11.70
CA LEU A 34 13.62 -10.23 10.76
C LEU A 34 12.64 -9.18 11.32
N ALA A 35 12.26 -9.30 12.60
CA ALA A 35 11.39 -8.34 13.26
C ALA A 35 12.00 -6.95 13.33
N ARG A 36 13.30 -6.84 13.65
CA ARG A 36 14.01 -5.54 13.68
C ARG A 36 14.04 -4.89 12.30
N ASP A 37 14.42 -5.63 11.26
CA ASP A 37 14.46 -5.10 9.90
C ASP A 37 13.09 -4.57 9.48
N ALA A 38 12.04 -5.34 9.74
CA ALA A 38 10.70 -5.03 9.26
C ALA A 38 10.01 -3.94 10.08
N TYR A 39 9.94 -4.09 11.40
CA TYR A 39 9.15 -3.21 12.27
C TYR A 39 9.94 -2.00 12.80
N THR A 40 11.28 -2.06 12.82
CA THR A 40 12.09 -0.93 13.29
C THR A 40 12.63 -0.09 12.15
N TYR A 41 13.18 -0.71 11.09
CA TYR A 41 13.80 0.05 10.01
C TYR A 41 12.85 0.32 8.85
N LEU A 42 12.23 -0.72 8.29
CA LEU A 42 11.36 -0.59 7.12
C LEU A 42 9.99 0.02 7.43
N HIS A 43 9.62 0.06 8.70
CA HIS A 43 8.39 0.73 9.13
C HIS A 43 8.52 2.26 9.18
N LEU A 44 9.72 2.79 9.39
CA LEU A 44 9.97 4.24 9.42
C LEU A 44 9.55 4.97 8.13
N PRO A 45 9.91 4.52 6.91
CA PRO A 45 9.44 5.18 5.69
C PRO A 45 7.92 5.12 5.51
N ILE A 46 7.26 4.07 6.00
CA ILE A 46 5.79 3.95 5.97
C ILE A 46 5.17 5.05 6.83
N VAL A 47 5.63 5.19 8.08
CA VAL A 47 5.18 6.23 9.01
C VAL A 47 5.48 7.63 8.47
N ALA A 48 6.68 7.85 7.94
CA ALA A 48 7.04 9.12 7.31
C ALA A 48 6.13 9.46 6.12
N GLY A 49 5.78 8.46 5.30
CA GLY A 49 4.82 8.62 4.21
C GLY A 49 3.44 9.06 4.70
N ILE A 50 2.89 8.42 5.75
CA ILE A 50 1.59 8.80 6.34
C ILE A 50 1.61 10.24 6.84
N ILE A 51 2.68 10.64 7.54
CA ILE A 51 2.84 12.02 8.03
C ILE A 51 2.89 12.99 6.84
N ALA A 52 3.64 12.67 5.79
CA ALA A 52 3.72 13.49 4.59
C ALA A 52 2.37 13.63 3.88
N VAL A 53 1.55 12.57 3.80
CA VAL A 53 0.17 12.66 3.28
C VAL A 53 -0.65 13.66 4.10
N ALA A 54 -0.63 13.53 5.43
CA ALA A 54 -1.37 14.43 6.31
C ALA A 54 -0.92 15.90 6.16
N VAL A 55 0.38 16.15 6.02
CA VAL A 55 0.90 17.51 5.75
C VAL A 55 0.46 18.01 4.38
N GLY A 56 0.48 17.14 3.36
CA GLY A 56 -0.01 17.47 2.01
C GLY A 56 -1.48 17.86 2.00
N ASP A 57 -2.32 17.11 2.72
CA ASP A 57 -3.74 17.39 2.90
C ASP A 57 -3.99 18.72 3.64
N ASP A 58 -3.25 19.00 4.71
CA ASP A 58 -3.35 20.28 5.44
C ASP A 58 -3.01 21.48 4.53
N LEU A 59 -1.93 21.36 3.75
CA LEU A 59 -1.50 22.41 2.82
C LEU A 59 -2.49 22.59 1.67
N LEU A 60 -3.09 21.50 1.19
CA LEU A 60 -4.09 21.53 0.13
C LEU A 60 -5.35 22.31 0.55
N ILE A 61 -5.81 22.14 1.78
CA ILE A 61 -7.04 22.78 2.28
C ILE A 61 -6.92 24.32 2.29
N ARG A 62 -5.70 24.85 2.39
CA ARG A 62 -5.46 26.31 2.43
C ARG A 62 -5.73 26.99 1.09
N GLU A 63 -5.37 26.36 -0.03
CA GLU A 63 -5.54 26.93 -1.38
C GLU A 63 -6.02 25.87 -2.40
N PRO A 64 -7.25 25.34 -2.27
CA PRO A 64 -7.70 24.16 -3.02
C PRO A 64 -7.82 24.37 -4.54
N GLN A 65 -8.00 25.62 -4.97
CA GLN A 65 -8.18 26.02 -6.38
C GLN A 65 -6.85 26.34 -7.07
N ARG A 66 -5.74 26.47 -6.34
CA ARG A 66 -4.43 26.77 -6.91
C ARG A 66 -3.63 25.51 -7.19
N ALA A 67 -2.76 25.59 -8.19
CA ALA A 67 -1.77 24.55 -8.42
C ALA A 67 -0.76 24.53 -7.26
N LEU A 68 -0.45 23.32 -6.78
CA LEU A 68 0.51 23.12 -5.71
C LEU A 68 1.93 23.19 -6.24
N HIS A 69 2.83 23.77 -5.45
CA HIS A 69 4.23 23.91 -5.76
C HIS A 69 5.09 23.64 -4.53
N GLY A 70 6.39 23.42 -4.74
CA GLY A 70 7.37 23.25 -3.67
C GLY A 70 6.99 22.14 -2.70
N ILE A 71 6.93 22.47 -1.41
CA ILE A 71 6.72 21.49 -0.34
C ILE A 71 5.33 20.85 -0.39
N ALA A 72 4.28 21.59 -0.74
CA ALA A 72 2.92 21.04 -0.78
C ALA A 72 2.78 19.98 -1.87
N LEU A 73 3.35 20.22 -3.04
CA LEU A 73 3.40 19.25 -4.14
C LEU A 73 4.23 18.03 -3.76
N ALA A 74 5.40 18.26 -3.15
CA ALA A 74 6.28 17.18 -2.70
C ALA A 74 5.60 16.29 -1.65
N MET A 75 4.82 16.85 -0.73
CA MET A 75 4.09 16.10 0.28
C MET A 75 2.90 15.33 -0.32
N LEU A 76 2.11 15.95 -1.19
CA LEU A 76 0.93 15.32 -1.79
C LEU A 76 1.28 14.12 -2.69
N LEU A 77 2.36 14.20 -3.47
CA LEU A 77 2.79 13.10 -4.34
C LEU A 77 3.82 12.19 -3.67
N GLY A 78 4.77 12.78 -2.95
CA GLY A 78 5.87 12.06 -2.31
C GLY A 78 5.44 11.28 -1.08
N GLY A 79 4.46 11.75 -0.32
CA GLY A 79 3.94 11.04 0.86
C GLY A 79 3.39 9.66 0.51
N PRO A 80 2.41 9.55 -0.41
CA PRO A 80 1.88 8.25 -0.80
C PRO A 80 2.91 7.38 -1.56
N ALA A 81 3.79 8.00 -2.35
CA ALA A 81 4.87 7.26 -3.02
C ALA A 81 5.85 6.64 -2.01
N LEU A 82 6.29 7.41 -1.01
CA LEU A 82 7.18 6.95 0.06
C LEU A 82 6.52 5.84 0.89
N TYR A 83 5.23 6.03 1.21
CA TYR A 83 4.42 5.01 1.87
C TYR A 83 4.43 3.68 1.11
N LEU A 84 4.11 3.71 -0.19
CA LEU A 84 4.07 2.52 -1.04
C LEU A 84 5.46 1.86 -1.18
N LEU A 85 6.53 2.66 -1.26
CA LEU A 85 7.89 2.14 -1.30
C LEU A 85 8.27 1.45 0.01
N GLY A 86 7.96 2.04 1.16
CA GLY A 86 8.19 1.43 2.48
C GLY A 86 7.47 0.09 2.61
N GLU A 87 6.20 0.06 2.20
CA GLU A 87 5.39 -1.15 2.14
C GLU A 87 5.97 -2.23 1.21
N CYS A 88 6.45 -1.84 0.02
CA CYS A 88 7.12 -2.75 -0.92
C CYS A 88 8.38 -3.36 -0.31
N LEU A 89 9.21 -2.54 0.36
CA LEU A 89 10.42 -3.02 1.01
C LEU A 89 10.09 -3.95 2.18
N PHE A 90 9.09 -3.60 3.01
CA PHE A 90 8.61 -4.44 4.10
C PHE A 90 8.15 -5.80 3.58
N HIS A 91 7.28 -5.81 2.56
CA HIS A 91 6.77 -7.03 1.95
C HIS A 91 7.89 -7.86 1.33
N TRP A 92 8.82 -7.24 0.59
CA TRP A 92 9.97 -7.93 0.00
C TRP A 92 10.89 -8.51 1.07
N ARG A 93 11.09 -7.82 2.19
CA ARG A 93 11.92 -8.34 3.29
C ARG A 93 11.33 -9.59 3.92
N MET A 94 10.00 -9.67 4.00
CA MET A 94 9.23 -10.80 4.54
C MET A 94 9.13 -11.97 3.56
N THR A 95 8.69 -11.70 2.32
CA THR A 95 8.30 -12.76 1.38
C THR A 95 9.32 -13.01 0.28
N LYS A 96 10.33 -12.13 0.14
CA LYS A 96 11.27 -12.07 -0.99
C LYS A 96 10.62 -11.84 -2.35
N LEU A 97 9.34 -11.46 -2.38
CA LEU A 97 8.58 -11.14 -3.58
C LEU A 97 8.34 -9.63 -3.68
N ALA A 98 8.63 -9.06 -4.85
CA ALA A 98 8.38 -7.65 -5.12
C ALA A 98 6.89 -7.42 -5.46
N ASN A 99 6.29 -6.38 -4.87
CA ASN A 99 4.94 -5.95 -5.24
C ASN A 99 5.02 -4.93 -6.39
N VAL A 100 5.12 -5.46 -7.62
CA VAL A 100 5.26 -4.67 -8.85
C VAL A 100 4.14 -3.64 -9.01
N LYS A 101 2.92 -3.95 -8.54
CA LYS A 101 1.76 -3.05 -8.67
C LYS A 101 1.90 -1.82 -7.77
N ARG A 102 2.29 -2.02 -6.51
CA ARG A 102 2.58 -0.91 -5.58
C ARG A 102 3.74 -0.05 -6.10
N LEU A 103 4.78 -0.68 -6.65
CA LEU A 103 5.90 0.04 -7.26
C LEU A 103 5.48 0.84 -8.50
N ALA A 104 4.62 0.27 -9.35
CA ALA A 104 4.09 0.96 -10.53
C ALA A 104 3.24 2.18 -10.13
N VAL A 105 2.37 2.07 -9.12
CA VAL A 105 1.60 3.20 -8.62
C VAL A 105 2.50 4.26 -7.99
N ALA A 106 3.51 3.87 -7.22
CA ALA A 106 4.51 4.80 -6.69
C ALA A 106 5.25 5.55 -7.81
N ALA A 107 5.62 4.85 -8.89
CA ALA A 107 6.24 5.47 -10.07
C ALA A 107 5.27 6.45 -10.76
N VAL A 108 4.00 6.08 -10.94
CA VAL A 108 2.98 6.96 -11.51
C VAL A 108 2.81 8.24 -10.69
N LEU A 109 2.80 8.13 -9.35
CA LEU A 109 2.71 9.30 -8.46
C LEU A 109 3.89 10.27 -8.68
N VAL A 110 5.12 9.75 -8.82
CA VAL A 110 6.29 10.57 -9.11
C VAL A 110 6.21 11.19 -10.50
N LEU A 111 5.74 10.42 -11.49
CA LEU A 111 5.59 10.88 -12.88
C LEU A 111 4.46 11.91 -13.06
N LEU A 112 3.56 12.08 -12.08
CA LEU A 112 2.58 13.16 -12.09
C LEU A 112 3.20 14.54 -11.76
N ALA A 113 4.38 14.59 -11.13
CA ALA A 113 4.99 15.83 -10.68
C ALA A 113 5.21 16.88 -11.80
N PRO A 114 5.70 16.53 -13.01
CA PRO A 114 5.89 17.51 -14.09
C PRO A 114 4.57 18.11 -14.61
N VAL A 115 3.47 17.36 -14.53
CA VAL A 115 2.16 17.79 -15.04
C VAL A 115 1.35 18.52 -13.95
N ALA A 116 1.69 18.31 -12.68
CA ALA A 116 0.98 18.87 -11.53
C ALA A 116 0.80 20.39 -11.55
N GLY A 117 1.75 21.15 -12.13
CA GLY A 117 1.64 22.60 -12.26
C GLY A 117 0.47 23.08 -13.13
N HIS A 118 -0.10 22.20 -13.96
CA HIS A 118 -1.26 22.49 -14.81
C HIS A 118 -2.59 22.10 -14.15
N LEU A 119 -2.55 21.45 -12.98
CA LEU A 119 -3.72 20.97 -12.26
C LEU A 119 -3.90 21.79 -10.99
N ASN A 120 -5.14 22.08 -10.61
CA ASN A 120 -5.40 22.61 -9.28
C ASN A 120 -5.19 21.52 -8.21
N ALA A 121 -4.98 21.94 -6.96
CA ALA A 121 -4.73 21.04 -5.83
C ALA A 121 -5.81 19.98 -5.68
N LEU A 122 -7.08 20.37 -5.85
CA LEU A 122 -8.22 19.46 -5.70
C LEU A 122 -8.21 18.34 -6.73
N THR A 123 -7.97 18.65 -8.01
CA THR A 123 -7.87 17.66 -9.09
C THR A 123 -6.68 16.73 -8.87
N LEU A 124 -5.53 17.28 -8.45
CA LEU A 124 -4.34 16.47 -8.20
C LEU A 124 -4.56 15.49 -7.03
N SER A 125 -5.09 15.94 -5.91
CA SER A 125 -5.45 15.06 -4.79
C SER A 125 -6.55 14.08 -5.18
N ALA A 126 -7.49 14.47 -6.04
CA ALA A 126 -8.48 13.54 -6.55
C ALA A 126 -7.87 12.38 -7.34
N LEU A 127 -6.86 12.66 -8.17
CA LEU A 127 -6.09 11.64 -8.88
C LEU A 127 -5.32 10.74 -7.93
N VAL A 128 -4.65 11.31 -6.92
CA VAL A 128 -3.91 10.56 -5.91
C VAL A 128 -4.83 9.60 -5.16
N ALA A 129 -5.95 10.10 -4.61
CA ALA A 129 -6.91 9.27 -3.90
C ALA A 129 -7.52 8.19 -4.81
N ALA A 130 -7.81 8.52 -6.08
CA ALA A 130 -8.33 7.55 -7.04
C ALA A 130 -7.32 6.43 -7.31
N LEU A 131 -6.03 6.75 -7.50
CA LEU A 131 -4.97 5.77 -7.70
C LEU A 131 -4.81 4.85 -6.49
N LEU A 132 -4.74 5.41 -5.28
CA LEU A 132 -4.62 4.62 -4.04
C LEU A 132 -5.86 3.75 -3.81
N THR A 133 -7.05 4.30 -4.02
CA THR A 133 -8.32 3.57 -3.84
C THR A 133 -8.44 2.45 -4.87
N ALA A 134 -8.11 2.70 -6.13
CA ALA A 134 -8.12 1.68 -7.18
C ALA A 134 -7.15 0.54 -6.86
N LEU A 135 -5.94 0.86 -6.38
CA LEU A 135 -4.98 -0.13 -5.94
C LEU A 135 -5.51 -0.95 -4.75
N ALA A 136 -6.08 -0.29 -3.74
CA ALA A 136 -6.66 -0.95 -2.57
C ALA A 136 -7.82 -1.89 -2.96
N LEU A 137 -8.74 -1.43 -3.82
CA LEU A 137 -9.83 -2.24 -4.35
C LEU A 137 -9.33 -3.43 -5.16
N TRP A 138 -8.28 -3.24 -5.96
CA TRP A 138 -7.65 -4.33 -6.70
C TRP A 138 -7.09 -5.39 -5.74
N GLU A 139 -6.36 -4.99 -4.70
CA GLU A 139 -5.81 -5.91 -3.71
C GLU A 139 -6.92 -6.62 -2.92
N LEU A 140 -8.01 -5.93 -2.57
CA LEU A 140 -9.18 -6.52 -1.92
C LEU A 140 -9.81 -7.63 -2.79
N GLN A 141 -10.07 -7.35 -4.07
CA GLN A 141 -10.69 -8.32 -4.97
C GLN A 141 -9.80 -9.54 -5.21
N THR A 142 -8.49 -9.31 -5.42
CA THR A 142 -7.54 -10.40 -5.66
C THR A 142 -7.28 -11.26 -4.43
N SER A 143 -7.25 -10.65 -3.24
CA SER A 143 -7.12 -11.38 -1.98
C SER A 143 -8.36 -12.25 -1.73
N GLY A 144 -9.56 -11.70 -1.88
CA GLY A 144 -10.81 -12.45 -1.72
C GLY A 144 -10.97 -13.60 -2.71
N ALA A 145 -10.53 -13.42 -3.96
CA ALA A 145 -10.53 -14.47 -4.97
C ALA A 145 -9.60 -15.64 -4.59
N ARG A 146 -8.40 -15.33 -4.07
CA ARG A 146 -7.41 -16.35 -3.67
C ARG A 146 -7.89 -17.16 -2.47
N THR A 147 -8.40 -16.52 -1.42
CA THR A 147 -8.96 -17.20 -0.25
C THR A 147 -10.11 -18.15 -0.62
N ARG A 148 -10.99 -17.74 -1.54
CA ARG A 148 -12.09 -18.60 -2.02
C ARG A 148 -11.57 -19.82 -2.77
N ALA A 149 -10.57 -19.65 -3.64
CA ALA A 149 -9.96 -20.76 -4.39
C ALA A 149 -9.31 -21.78 -3.45
N ASP A 150 -8.56 -21.30 -2.45
CA ASP A 150 -7.87 -22.16 -1.47
C ASP A 150 -8.88 -22.97 -0.63
N ALA A 151 -10.00 -22.35 -0.21
CA ALA A 151 -11.06 -23.03 0.52
C ALA A 151 -11.75 -24.14 -0.31
N VAL A 152 -12.02 -23.88 -1.60
CA VAL A 152 -12.59 -24.88 -2.51
C VAL A 152 -11.64 -26.05 -2.71
N ALA A 153 -10.35 -25.78 -2.95
CA ALA A 153 -9.33 -26.83 -3.11
C ALA A 153 -9.22 -27.70 -1.85
N ALA A 154 -9.22 -27.11 -0.66
CA ALA A 154 -9.19 -27.84 0.60
C ALA A 154 -10.44 -28.71 0.82
N HIS A 155 -11.63 -28.25 0.41
CA HIS A 155 -12.86 -29.04 0.49
C HIS A 155 -12.84 -30.24 -0.45
N LEU A 156 -12.35 -30.08 -1.68
CA LEU A 156 -12.22 -31.16 -2.65
C LEU A 156 -11.18 -32.21 -2.21
N ALA A 157 -10.04 -31.79 -1.66
CA ALA A 157 -9.02 -32.69 -1.12
C ALA A 157 -9.58 -33.58 0.01
N ARG A 158 -10.37 -33.01 0.92
CA ARG A 158 -11.03 -33.77 2.00
C ARG A 158 -12.09 -34.74 1.47
N ARG A 159 -12.84 -34.37 0.43
CA ARG A 159 -13.83 -35.26 -0.19
C ARG A 159 -13.19 -36.43 -0.96
N GLY A 160 -12.06 -36.19 -1.64
CA GLY A 160 -11.30 -37.24 -2.33
C GLY A 160 -10.74 -38.30 -1.38
N GLN A 161 -10.38 -37.92 -0.15
CA GLN A 161 -9.90 -38.86 0.88
C GLN A 161 -11.01 -39.75 1.48
N LEU A 162 -12.28 -39.33 1.41
CA LEU A 162 -13.42 -40.09 1.97
C LEU A 162 -14.07 -41.05 0.96
N GLY A 163 -13.85 -40.87 -0.35
CA GLY A 163 -14.39 -41.73 -1.39
C GLY A 163 -13.49 -42.92 -1.81
N GLY A 164 -12.30 -43.03 -1.21
CA GLY A 164 -11.32 -44.09 -1.48
C GLY A 164 -11.19 -45.14 -0.37
N MET A 165 -12.08 -45.11 0.63
CA MET A 165 -12.24 -46.14 1.68
C MET A 165 -13.53 -46.90 1.43
#